data_AF-I9R840-F1
#
_entry.id   AF-I9R840-F1
#
_cell.length_a   1.000
_cell.length_b   1.000
_cell.length_c   1.000
_cell.angle_alpha   90.00
_cell.angle_beta   90.00
_cell.angle_gamma   90.00
#
_symmetry.space_group_name_H-M   'P 1'
#
loop_
_entity.id
_entity.type
_entity.pdbx_description
1 polymer ?
#
loop_
_entity_poly.entity_id
_entity_poly.type
_entity_poly.pdbx_seq_one_letter_code
_entity_poly.pdbx_strand_id
1 'polypeptide(L)'
;VGQEEIVKQHKMNPIICEKGYRNRPLTKEQKSDNRKKSKTRCLVEHVFGFEEQTMRGLVVRTVGLIRAKANVALTSLVYNISRYTQIIRLKPELLG
;
A
#
# COMPACT_ATOMS: atom_id res chain seq x y z
N VAL A 1 13.62 13.85 5.86
CA VAL A 1 14.56 12.99 5.13
C VAL A 1 15.57 12.54 6.16
N GLY A 2 15.85 11.23 6.29
CA GLY A 2 16.69 10.72 7.38
C GLY A 2 16.22 9.43 8.08
N GLN A 3 15.24 8.69 7.53
CA GLN A 3 14.86 7.38 8.09
C GLN A 3 15.64 6.21 7.48
N GLU A 4 16.59 6.48 6.58
CA GLU A 4 17.34 5.43 5.88
C GLU A 4 18.11 4.55 6.85
N GLU A 5 18.70 5.12 7.90
CA GLU A 5 19.39 4.37 8.94
C GLU A 5 18.45 3.43 9.68
N ILE A 6 17.25 3.89 10.04
CA ILE A 6 16.23 3.08 10.71
C ILE A 6 15.79 1.93 9.79
N VAL A 7 15.58 2.20 8.50
CA VAL A 7 15.16 1.16 7.54
C VAL A 7 16.28 0.12 7.37
N LYS A 8 17.54 0.55 7.29
CA LYS A 8 18.70 -0.33 7.23
C LYS A 8 18.88 -1.16 8.51
N GLN A 9 18.64 -0.59 9.69
CA GLN A 9 18.67 -1.32 10.97
C GLN A 9 17.69 -2.51 10.97
N HIS A 10 16.54 -2.36 10.31
CA HIS A 10 15.56 -3.43 10.14
C HIS A 10 15.85 -4.35 8.94
N LYS A 11 17.07 -4.31 8.38
CA LYS A 11 17.52 -5.13 7.24
C LYS A 11 16.69 -4.93 5.96
N MET A 12 16.11 -3.75 5.78
CA MET A 12 15.33 -3.40 4.59
C MET A 12 16.12 -2.45 3.67
N ASN A 13 15.81 -2.50 2.37
CA ASN A 13 16.36 -1.54 1.41
C ASN A 13 15.57 -0.22 1.48
N PRO A 14 16.21 0.94 1.75
CA PRO A 14 15.51 2.22 1.85
C PRO A 14 15.06 2.75 0.49
N ILE A 15 13.84 2.39 0.09
CA ILE A 15 13.16 2.95 -1.08
C ILE A 15 12.16 4.02 -0.61
N ILE A 16 12.67 5.23 -0.40
CA ILE A 16 11.89 6.33 0.19
C ILE A 16 11.65 7.43 -0.84
N CYS A 17 10.43 7.97 -0.91
CA CYS A 17 10.14 9.14 -1.71
C CYS A 17 10.76 10.40 -1.09
N GLU A 18 11.47 11.18 -1.89
CA GLU A 18 12.08 12.42 -1.46
C GLU A 18 11.01 13.49 -1.23
N LYS A 19 11.21 14.35 -0.22
CA LYS A 19 10.26 15.39 0.16
C LYS A 19 10.85 16.76 -0.18
N GLY A 20 10.07 17.59 -0.86
CA GLY A 20 10.39 19.01 -1.03
C GLY A 20 10.22 19.78 0.27
N TYR A 21 10.99 20.85 0.45
CA TYR A 21 10.93 21.71 1.63
C TYR A 21 10.69 23.17 1.23
N ARG A 22 10.35 24.02 2.21
CA ARG A 22 10.20 25.46 2.00
C ARG A 22 11.49 26.02 1.36
N ASN A 23 11.34 26.73 0.26
CA ASN A 23 12.43 27.29 -0.55
C ASN A 23 13.41 26.26 -1.14
N ARG A 24 13.08 24.96 -1.08
CA ARG A 24 13.86 23.87 -1.67
C ARG A 24 12.91 22.87 -2.34
N PRO A 25 12.35 23.24 -3.51
CA PRO A 25 11.48 22.35 -4.26
C PRO A 25 12.25 21.14 -4.78
N LEU A 26 11.53 20.04 -5.06
CA LEU A 26 12.11 18.86 -5.70
C LEU A 26 12.58 19.18 -7.13
N THR A 27 13.75 18.68 -7.49
CA THR A 27 14.26 18.75 -8.86
C THR A 27 13.42 17.89 -9.81
N LYS A 28 13.65 18.04 -11.12
CA LYS A 28 12.94 17.23 -12.12
C LYS A 28 13.30 15.74 -11.99
N GLU A 29 14.57 15.44 -11.72
CA GLU A 29 15.05 14.08 -11.51
C GLU A 29 14.38 13.44 -10.29
N GLN A 30 14.38 14.14 -9.15
CA GLN A 30 13.74 13.67 -7.91
C GLN A 30 12.24 13.41 -8.10
N LYS A 31 11.54 14.26 -8.86
CA LYS A 31 10.13 14.05 -9.18
C LYS A 31 9.93 12.80 -10.05
N SER A 32 10.78 12.58 -11.05
CA SER A 32 10.74 11.40 -11.91
C SER A 32 10.94 10.12 -11.10
N ASP A 33 11.92 10.10 -10.21
CA ASP A 33 12.20 8.92 -9.39
C ASP A 33 11.12 8.69 -8.33
N ASN A 34 10.60 9.74 -7.71
CA ASN A 34 9.42 9.63 -6.84
C ASN A 34 8.20 9.10 -7.59
N ARG A 35 8.01 9.46 -8.86
CA ARG A 35 6.90 8.94 -9.68
C ARG A 35 7.01 7.42 -9.81
N LYS A 36 8.21 6.89 -10.08
CA LYS A 36 8.46 5.43 -10.15
C LYS A 36 8.13 4.75 -8.82
N LYS A 37 8.64 5.29 -7.69
CA LYS A 37 8.37 4.76 -6.33
C LYS A 37 6.87 4.78 -6.00
N SER A 38 6.20 5.91 -6.29
CA SER A 38 4.77 6.10 -6.01
C SER A 38 3.85 5.20 -6.83
N LYS A 39 4.26 4.80 -8.04
CA LYS A 39 3.47 3.91 -8.91
C LYS A 39 3.27 2.54 -8.27
N THR A 40 4.29 2.02 -7.58
CA THR A 40 4.16 0.77 -6.82
C THR A 40 3.43 1.02 -5.50
N ARG A 41 3.78 2.09 -4.79
CA ARG A 41 3.18 2.44 -3.49
C ARG A 41 1.66 2.57 -3.55
N CYS A 42 1.13 3.21 -4.60
CA CYS A 42 -0.31 3.43 -4.72
C CYS A 42 -1.13 2.14 -4.85
N LEU A 43 -0.54 1.05 -5.38
CA LEU A 43 -1.21 -0.25 -5.46
C LEU A 43 -1.45 -0.83 -4.07
N VAL A 44 -0.46 -0.71 -3.19
CA VAL A 44 -0.50 -1.19 -1.81
C VAL A 44 -1.37 -0.27 -0.94
N GLU A 45 -1.19 1.05 -1.06
CA GLU A 45 -2.00 2.04 -0.34
C GLU A 45 -3.49 1.90 -0.67
N HIS A 46 -3.84 1.52 -1.90
CA HIS A 46 -5.23 1.26 -2.27
C HIS A 46 -5.83 0.07 -1.52
N VAL A 47 -5.08 -1.03 -1.38
CA VAL A 47 -5.53 -2.20 -0.59
C VAL A 47 -5.80 -1.78 0.85
N PHE A 48 -4.82 -1.15 1.49
CA PHE A 48 -4.96 -0.71 2.88
C PHE A 48 -6.05 0.34 3.07
N GLY A 49 -6.23 1.25 2.10
CA GLY A 49 -7.33 2.20 2.13
C GLY A 49 -8.70 1.51 2.10
N PHE A 50 -8.84 0.44 1.30
CA PHE A 50 -10.07 -0.35 1.28
C PHE A 50 -10.29 -1.11 2.60
N GLU A 51 -9.25 -1.75 3.15
CA GLU A 51 -9.33 -2.49 4.41
C GLU A 51 -9.70 -1.58 5.58
N GLU A 52 -9.05 -0.42 5.69
CA GLU A 52 -9.30 0.55 6.76
C GLU A 52 -10.73 1.12 6.69
N GLN A 53 -11.19 1.51 5.49
CA GLN A 53 -12.50 2.15 5.33
C GLN A 53 -13.67 1.16 5.35
N THR A 54 -13.54 0.03 4.63
CA THR A 54 -14.65 -0.91 4.41
C THR A 54 -14.68 -2.02 5.45
N MET A 55 -13.50 -2.53 5.85
CA MET A 55 -13.41 -3.66 6.79
C MET A 55 -13.25 -3.22 8.25
N ARG A 56 -13.22 -1.90 8.51
CA ARG A 56 -13.14 -1.30 9.84
C ARG A 56 -11.92 -1.74 10.66
N GLY A 57 -10.79 -1.96 9.99
CA GLY A 57 -9.51 -1.80 10.65
C GLY A 57 -8.37 -2.66 10.11
N LEU A 58 -7.18 -2.09 10.27
CA LEU A 58 -5.88 -2.74 10.06
C LEU A 58 -5.39 -3.52 11.30
N VAL A 59 -6.17 -3.54 12.39
CA VAL A 59 -5.75 -4.10 13.69
C VAL A 59 -6.58 -5.32 14.05
N VAL A 60 -5.91 -6.46 14.18
CA VAL A 60 -6.52 -7.73 14.63
C VAL A 60 -6.32 -7.89 16.14
N ARG A 61 -7.42 -7.98 16.90
CA ARG A 61 -7.42 -8.16 18.37
C ARG A 61 -7.70 -9.59 18.83
N THR A 62 -7.67 -10.56 17.91
CA THR A 62 -8.00 -11.95 18.20
C THR A 62 -6.93 -12.63 19.06
N VAL A 63 -7.36 -13.46 20.02
CA VAL A 63 -6.44 -14.28 20.83
C VAL A 63 -5.93 -15.47 20.02
N GLY A 64 -4.61 -15.52 19.86
CA GLY A 64 -3.89 -16.61 19.20
C GLY A 64 -3.42 -16.26 17.78
N LEU A 65 -2.13 -16.47 17.52
CA LEU A 65 -1.48 -16.10 16.25
C LEU A 65 -2.09 -16.79 15.02
N ILE A 66 -2.52 -18.05 15.16
CA ILE A 66 -3.14 -18.80 14.06
C ILE A 66 -4.44 -18.14 13.60
N ARG A 67 -5.29 -17.71 14.55
CA ARG A 67 -6.54 -17.01 14.24
C ARG A 67 -6.27 -15.63 13.67
N ALA A 68 -5.28 -14.92 14.20
CA ALA A 68 -4.88 -13.62 13.65
C ALA A 68 -4.43 -13.73 12.18
N LYS A 69 -3.60 -14.74 11.86
CA LYS A 69 -3.18 -15.03 10.49
C LYS A 69 -4.35 -15.38 9.58
N ALA A 70 -5.28 -16.21 10.05
CA ALA A 70 -6.48 -16.57 9.29
C ALA A 70 -7.36 -15.35 8.98
N ASN A 71 -7.55 -14.46 9.96
CA ASN A 71 -8.30 -13.22 9.75
C ASN A 71 -7.64 -12.32 8.72
N VAL A 72 -6.32 -12.09 8.80
CA VAL A 72 -5.60 -11.30 7.79
C VAL A 72 -5.73 -11.92 6.40
N ALA A 73 -5.58 -13.24 6.28
CA ALA A 73 -5.75 -13.92 4.99
C ALA A 73 -7.16 -13.75 4.43
N LEU A 74 -8.19 -13.83 5.29
CA LEU A 74 -9.59 -13.63 4.89
C LEU A 74 -9.85 -12.19 4.45
N THR A 75 -9.35 -11.19 5.20
CA THR A 75 -9.39 -9.77 4.83
C THR A 75 -8.80 -9.56 3.43
N SER A 76 -7.60 -10.07 3.17
CA SER A 76 -6.96 -9.95 1.85
C SER A 76 -7.75 -10.65 0.74
N LEU A 77 -8.37 -11.81 1.02
CA LEU A 77 -9.23 -12.51 0.07
C LEU A 77 -10.48 -11.70 -0.26
N VAL A 78 -11.15 -11.15 0.75
CA VAL A 78 -12.35 -10.32 0.57
C VAL A 78 -12.03 -9.06 -0.23
N TYR A 79 -10.85 -8.45 -0.01
CA TYR A 79 -10.37 -7.35 -0.86
C TYR A 79 -10.25 -7.79 -2.32
N ASN A 80 -9.60 -8.93 -2.59
CA ASN A 80 -9.43 -9.42 -3.97
C ASN A 80 -10.77 -9.66 -4.67
N ILE A 81 -11.74 -10.26 -3.99
CA ILE A 81 -13.10 -10.49 -4.53
C ILE A 81 -13.79 -9.15 -4.81
N SER A 82 -13.77 -8.22 -3.84
CA SER A 82 -14.39 -6.91 -3.99
C SER A 82 -13.74 -6.10 -5.11
N ARG A 83 -12.42 -6.21 -5.27
CA ARG A 83 -11.68 -5.52 -6.32
C ARG A 83 -11.99 -6.10 -7.69
N TYR A 84 -12.08 -7.42 -7.80
CA TYR A 84 -12.45 -8.11 -9.03
C TYR A 84 -13.83 -7.69 -9.52
N THR A 85 -14.84 -7.67 -8.64
CA THR A 85 -16.20 -7.25 -9.01
C THR A 85 -16.26 -5.80 -9.46
N GLN A 86 -15.52 -4.89 -8.81
CA GLN A 86 -15.40 -3.49 -9.24
C GLN A 86 -14.77 -3.36 -10.63
N ILE A 87 -13.67 -4.08 -10.88
CA ILE A 87 -12.97 -4.03 -12.17
C ILE A 87 -13.92 -4.49 -13.27
N ILE A 88 -14.58 -5.62 -13.10
CA ILE A 88 -15.55 -6.15 -14.07
C ILE A 88 -16.71 -5.20 -14.32
N ARG A 89 -17.29 -4.65 -13.25
CA ARG A 89 -18.42 -3.73 -13.37
C ARG A 89 -18.06 -2.47 -14.17
N LEU A 90 -16.85 -1.95 -13.99
CA LEU A 90 -16.38 -0.73 -14.63
C LEU A 90 -15.73 -0.97 -16.00
N LYS A 91 -15.24 -2.18 -16.23
CA LYS A 91 -14.53 -2.62 -17.43
C LYS A 91 -15.01 -4.01 -17.85
N PRO A 92 -16.27 -4.12 -18.30
CA PRO A 92 -16.83 -5.41 -18.71
C PRO A 92 -16.08 -6.03 -19.89
N GLU A 93 -15.41 -5.22 -20.71
CA GLU A 93 -14.59 -5.66 -21.84
C GLU A 93 -13.41 -6.58 -21.46
N LEU A 94 -13.06 -6.66 -20.17
CA LEU A 94 -12.00 -7.54 -19.68
C LEU A 94 -12.48 -8.99 -19.46
N LEU A 95 -13.78 -9.27 -19.58
CA LEU A 95 -14.35 -10.62 -19.42
C LEU A 95 -14.40 -11.45 -20.70
N GLY A 96 -14.06 -10.85 -21.85
CA GLY A 96 -14.22 -11.47 -23.18
C GLY A 96 -15.20 -10.72 -24.05
#